data_AF-A0A662PE76-F1
#
_entry.id   AF-A0A662PE76-F1
#
_cell.length_a   1.000
_cell.length_b   1.000
_cell.length_c   1.000
_cell.angle_alpha   90.00
_cell.angle_beta   90.00
_cell.angle_gamma   90.00
#
_symmetry.space_group_name_H-M   'P 1'
#
loop_
_entity.id
_entity.type
_entity.pdbx_description
1 polymer ?
#
loop_
_entity_poly.entity_id
_entity_poly.type
_entity_poly.pdbx_seq_one_letter_code
_entity_poly.pdbx_strand_id
1 'polypeptide(L)'
;MGYTSSHIPFCVVWCIGVGIANIAIFVSNKKIYGKKHYHEELLWAGLVLLVSAPIVFLVPSNFSILFTAFLFLGIYSGIVFHIYSDAERILRESLTGGLGKLLSSESKLSSPVRLGIMILLRTKSKMVFSEIQKTLRLTPGNLDSHLRHLEKSGYVHIKKGLSLKGPRTIVEITPEGEENLKRYVSKLKLALSYKEK
;
A
#
# COMPACT_ATOMS: atom_id res chain seq x y z
N MET A 1 -2.75 -4.71 -64.89
CA MET A 1 -2.03 -3.70 -64.07
C MET A 1 -3.01 -3.13 -63.06
N GLY A 2 -2.69 -3.18 -61.76
CA GLY A 2 -3.47 -2.52 -60.70
C GLY A 2 -3.73 -3.38 -59.48
N TYR A 3 -2.71 -3.66 -58.66
CA TYR A 3 -2.87 -4.27 -57.33
C TYR A 3 -3.39 -3.21 -56.34
N THR A 4 -4.66 -3.34 -56.00
CA THR A 4 -5.30 -3.29 -54.67
C THR A 4 -4.66 -2.45 -53.55
N SER A 5 -5.49 -1.57 -52.98
CA SER A 5 -5.35 -0.86 -51.70
C SER A 5 -4.50 -1.59 -50.65
N SER A 6 -3.43 -0.93 -50.21
CA SER A 6 -2.52 -1.35 -49.14
C SER A 6 -3.21 -1.33 -47.78
N HIS A 7 -3.98 -2.39 -47.45
CA HIS A 7 -4.50 -2.60 -46.11
C HIS A 7 -3.35 -3.04 -45.19
N ILE A 8 -2.92 -2.13 -44.30
CA ILE A 8 -1.99 -2.48 -43.22
C ILE A 8 -2.68 -3.54 -42.35
N PRO A 9 -2.06 -4.72 -42.15
CA PRO A 9 -2.69 -5.78 -41.40
C PRO A 9 -2.87 -5.36 -39.94
N PHE A 10 -4.05 -5.66 -39.38
CA PHE A 10 -4.47 -5.24 -38.03
C PHE A 10 -3.44 -5.58 -36.94
N CYS A 11 -2.71 -6.69 -37.09
CA CYS A 11 -1.63 -7.09 -36.18
C CYS A 11 -0.50 -6.05 -36.11
N VAL A 12 -0.16 -5.38 -37.22
CA VAL A 12 0.88 -4.34 -37.26
C VAL A 12 0.43 -3.10 -36.51
N VAL A 13 -0.82 -2.66 -36.72
CA VAL A 13 -1.41 -1.52 -35.98
C VAL A 13 -1.47 -1.83 -34.47
N TRP A 14 -1.80 -3.08 -34.12
CA TRP A 14 -1.88 -3.54 -32.73
C TRP A 14 -0.51 -3.56 -32.03
N CYS A 15 0.52 -4.12 -32.67
CA CYS A 15 1.88 -4.15 -32.12
C CYS A 15 2.43 -2.74 -31.88
N ILE A 16 2.14 -1.80 -32.79
CA ILE A 16 2.54 -0.39 -32.64
C ILE A 16 1.82 0.24 -31.44
N GLY A 17 0.50 0.05 -31.30
CA GLY A 17 -0.28 0.62 -30.20
C GLY A 17 0.16 0.13 -28.81
N VAL A 18 0.38 -1.18 -28.66
CA VAL A 18 0.87 -1.77 -27.40
C VAL A 18 2.28 -1.30 -27.06
N GLY A 19 3.16 -1.18 -28.07
CA GLY A 19 4.51 -0.65 -27.90
C GLY A 19 4.50 0.78 -27.36
N ILE A 20 3.68 1.65 -27.92
CA ILE A 20 3.55 3.05 -27.48
C ILE A 20 3.00 3.13 -26.04
N ALA A 21 1.98 2.33 -25.71
CA ALA A 21 1.41 2.30 -24.35
C ALA A 21 2.45 1.86 -23.30
N ASN A 22 3.22 0.81 -23.60
CA ASN A 22 4.28 0.33 -22.70
C ASN A 22 5.40 1.38 -22.52
N ILE A 23 5.77 2.10 -23.59
CA ILE A 23 6.74 3.20 -23.50
C ILE A 23 6.19 4.36 -22.67
N ALA A 24 4.90 4.70 -22.80
CA ALA A 24 4.29 5.78 -22.02
C ALA A 24 4.23 5.45 -20.52
N ILE A 25 3.87 4.21 -20.17
CA ILE A 25 3.92 3.70 -18.79
C ILE A 25 5.36 3.77 -18.26
N PHE A 26 6.34 3.34 -19.06
CA PHE A 26 7.76 3.38 -18.71
C PHE A 26 8.26 4.81 -18.44
N VAL A 27 7.93 5.77 -19.31
CA VAL A 27 8.30 7.18 -19.14
C VAL A 27 7.62 7.79 -17.90
N SER A 28 6.37 7.42 -17.64
CA SER A 28 5.60 7.90 -16.47
C SER A 28 6.19 7.36 -15.18
N ASN A 29 6.52 6.06 -15.11
CA ASN A 29 7.13 5.43 -13.94
C ASN A 29 8.56 5.92 -13.69
N LYS A 30 9.32 6.23 -14.75
CA LYS A 30 10.66 6.85 -14.63
C LYS A 30 10.63 8.17 -13.86
N LYS A 31 9.58 8.97 -14.05
CA LYS A 31 9.38 10.26 -13.38
C LYS A 31 9.02 10.13 -11.90
N ILE A 32 8.40 9.00 -11.51
CA ILE A 32 7.87 8.79 -10.16
C ILE A 32 8.86 8.04 -9.24
N TYR A 33 9.60 7.02 -9.72
CA TYR A 33 10.27 6.06 -8.82
C TYR A 33 11.80 6.15 -8.68
N GLY A 34 12.50 7.00 -9.45
CA GLY A 34 13.96 7.15 -9.32
C GLY A 34 14.79 5.88 -9.61
N LYS A 35 16.12 6.00 -9.60
CA LYS A 35 17.03 5.09 -10.36
C LYS A 35 17.05 3.59 -10.04
N LYS A 36 16.40 3.14 -8.97
CA LYS A 36 16.72 1.85 -8.30
C LYS A 36 15.72 0.70 -8.51
N HIS A 37 14.54 0.95 -9.10
CA HIS A 37 13.50 -0.08 -9.35
C HIS A 37 13.22 -0.35 -10.84
N TYR A 38 14.11 0.10 -11.73
CA TYR A 38 13.87 0.03 -13.18
C TYR A 38 14.03 -1.36 -13.82
N HIS A 39 14.81 -2.25 -13.21
CA HIS A 39 15.17 -3.51 -13.87
C HIS A 39 14.04 -4.54 -13.87
N GLU A 40 13.20 -4.56 -12.82
CA GLU A 40 12.12 -5.55 -12.70
C GLU A 40 10.91 -5.19 -13.57
N GLU A 41 10.54 -3.92 -13.68
CA GLU A 41 9.39 -3.52 -14.53
C GLU A 41 9.68 -3.67 -16.02
N LEU A 42 10.92 -3.43 -16.47
CA LEU A 42 11.33 -3.70 -17.85
C LEU A 42 11.24 -5.20 -18.19
N LEU A 43 11.57 -6.07 -17.23
CA LEU A 43 11.48 -7.51 -17.39
C LEU A 43 10.02 -7.95 -17.54
N TRP A 44 9.10 -7.41 -16.73
CA TRP A 44 7.67 -7.73 -16.86
C TRP A 44 7.04 -7.20 -18.15
N ALA A 45 7.33 -5.95 -18.53
CA ALA A 45 6.84 -5.39 -19.79
C ALA A 45 7.39 -6.15 -21.01
N GLY A 46 8.66 -6.54 -20.97
CA GLY A 46 9.30 -7.37 -21.98
C GLY A 46 8.67 -8.77 -22.06
N LEU A 47 8.45 -9.43 -20.93
CA LEU A 47 7.83 -10.75 -20.86
C LEU A 47 6.40 -10.74 -21.40
N VAL A 48 5.62 -9.71 -21.08
CA VAL A 48 4.26 -9.52 -21.60
C VAL A 48 4.26 -9.39 -23.12
N LEU A 49 5.18 -8.61 -23.70
CA LEU A 49 5.31 -8.49 -25.16
C LEU A 49 5.72 -9.82 -25.81
N LEU A 50 6.63 -10.56 -25.17
CA LEU A 50 7.16 -11.82 -25.68
C LEU A 50 6.10 -12.94 -25.67
N VAL A 51 5.25 -12.98 -24.63
CA VAL A 51 4.17 -13.97 -24.50
C VAL A 51 2.94 -13.61 -25.33
N SER A 52 2.62 -12.31 -25.47
CA SER A 52 1.42 -11.87 -26.20
C SER A 52 1.58 -11.93 -27.72
N ALA A 53 2.78 -11.70 -28.26
CA ALA A 53 3.05 -11.69 -29.69
C ALA A 53 2.66 -12.99 -30.45
N PRO A 54 3.03 -14.21 -30.01
CA PRO A 54 2.67 -15.44 -30.73
C PRO A 54 1.17 -15.76 -30.66
N ILE A 55 0.48 -15.34 -29.58
CA ILE A 55 -0.95 -15.65 -29.39
C ILE A 55 -1.82 -14.87 -30.37
N VAL A 56 -1.45 -13.64 -30.72
CA VAL A 56 -2.17 -12.83 -31.72
C VAL A 56 -2.12 -13.46 -33.12
N PHE A 57 -1.08 -14.25 -33.43
CA PHE A 57 -0.94 -14.95 -34.71
C PHE A 57 -1.68 -16.30 -34.78
N LEU A 58 -2.00 -16.91 -33.64
CA LEU A 58 -2.68 -18.22 -33.57
C LEU A 58 -4.21 -18.13 -33.47
N VAL A 59 -4.76 -16.97 -33.09
CA VAL A 59 -6.20 -16.80 -32.85
C VAL A 59 -6.90 -16.24 -34.11
N PRO A 60 -7.96 -16.89 -34.62
CA PRO A 60 -8.71 -16.39 -35.77
C PRO A 60 -9.32 -15.00 -35.51
N SER A 61 -9.40 -14.19 -36.57
CA SER A 61 -9.68 -12.74 -36.56
C SER A 61 -10.90 -12.29 -35.74
N ASN A 62 -11.88 -13.16 -35.54
CA ASN A 62 -13.15 -12.83 -34.87
C ASN A 62 -13.05 -12.84 -33.34
N PHE A 63 -12.04 -13.47 -32.75
CA PHE A 63 -11.86 -13.57 -31.28
C PHE A 63 -10.68 -12.76 -30.74
N SER A 64 -9.85 -12.22 -31.64
CA SER A 64 -8.58 -11.57 -31.28
C SER A 64 -8.77 -10.35 -30.37
N ILE A 65 -9.76 -9.49 -30.63
CA ILE A 65 -9.94 -8.20 -29.91
C ILE A 65 -10.41 -8.40 -28.46
N LEU A 66 -11.39 -9.26 -28.22
CA LEU A 66 -11.91 -9.50 -26.87
C LEU A 66 -10.89 -10.22 -25.99
N PHE A 67 -10.17 -11.18 -26.57
CA PHE A 67 -9.13 -11.93 -25.88
C PHE A 67 -7.94 -11.04 -25.51
N THR A 68 -7.50 -10.17 -26.41
CA THR A 68 -6.40 -9.24 -26.14
C THR A 68 -6.81 -8.13 -25.16
N ALA A 69 -8.04 -7.63 -25.24
CA ALA A 69 -8.57 -6.65 -24.26
C ALA A 69 -8.60 -7.22 -22.84
N PHE A 70 -9.00 -8.50 -22.69
CA PHE A 70 -9.04 -9.17 -21.39
C PHE A 70 -7.64 -9.40 -20.81
N LEU A 71 -6.68 -9.82 -21.65
CA LEU A 71 -5.27 -9.92 -21.25
C LEU A 71 -4.71 -8.57 -20.83
N PHE A 72 -5.01 -7.50 -21.58
CA PHE A 72 -4.53 -6.15 -21.27
C PHE A 72 -5.11 -5.63 -19.96
N LEU A 73 -6.40 -5.83 -19.70
CA LEU A 73 -7.04 -5.47 -18.43
C LEU A 73 -6.45 -6.24 -17.25
N GLY A 74 -6.23 -7.55 -17.41
CA GLY A 74 -5.62 -8.38 -16.37
C GLY A 74 -4.18 -7.96 -16.05
N ILE A 75 -3.37 -7.72 -17.08
CA ILE A 75 -1.98 -7.27 -16.94
C ILE A 75 -1.93 -5.87 -16.35
N TYR A 76 -2.75 -4.93 -16.83
CA TYR A 76 -2.79 -3.57 -16.32
C TYR A 76 -3.25 -3.52 -14.87
N SER A 77 -4.26 -4.32 -14.51
CA SER A 77 -4.69 -4.43 -13.11
C SER A 77 -3.61 -5.04 -12.22
N GLY A 78 -2.87 -6.05 -12.70
CA GLY A 78 -1.77 -6.68 -11.97
C GLY A 78 -0.59 -5.73 -11.76
N ILE A 79 -0.21 -4.98 -12.80
CA ILE A 79 0.84 -3.97 -12.74
C ILE A 79 0.43 -2.84 -11.80
N VAL A 80 -0.80 -2.30 -11.91
CA VAL A 80 -1.30 -1.26 -11.01
C VAL A 80 -1.34 -1.76 -9.57
N PHE A 81 -1.77 -3.00 -9.34
CA PHE A 81 -1.76 -3.61 -8.01
C PHE A 81 -0.34 -3.75 -7.45
N HIS A 82 0.62 -4.21 -8.26
CA HIS A 82 2.01 -4.37 -7.86
C HIS A 82 2.67 -3.01 -7.57
N ILE A 83 2.48 -2.02 -8.44
CA ILE A 83 2.96 -0.64 -8.26
C ILE A 83 2.37 -0.02 -6.99
N TYR A 84 1.07 -0.18 -6.75
CA TYR A 84 0.43 0.36 -5.56
C TYR A 84 0.94 -0.33 -4.29
N SER A 85 1.10 -1.66 -4.35
CA SER A 85 1.62 -2.46 -3.23
C SER A 85 3.08 -2.15 -2.91
N ASP A 86 3.91 -1.91 -3.92
CA ASP A 86 5.31 -1.52 -3.76
C ASP A 86 5.46 -0.09 -3.27
N ALA A 87 4.66 0.84 -3.78
CA ALA A 87 4.62 2.20 -3.26
C ALA A 87 4.29 2.21 -1.76
N GLU A 88 3.29 1.42 -1.34
CA GLU A 88 2.95 1.29 0.07
C GLU A 88 4.07 0.61 0.89
N ARG A 89 4.74 -0.41 0.32
CA ARG A 89 5.85 -1.12 0.95
C ARG A 89 7.10 -0.25 1.11
N ILE A 90 7.45 0.55 0.09
CA ILE A 90 8.60 1.46 0.11
C ILE A 90 8.35 2.63 1.07
N LEU A 91 7.13 3.16 1.11
CA LEU A 91 6.76 4.18 2.09
C LEU A 91 6.88 3.63 3.51
N ARG A 92 6.39 2.40 3.72
CA ARG A 92 6.54 1.67 4.99
C ARG A 92 8.02 1.43 5.33
N GLU A 93 8.83 0.90 4.41
CA GLU A 93 10.26 0.63 4.62
C GLU A 93 11.07 1.90 4.89
N SER A 94 10.77 2.99 4.19
CA SER A 94 11.44 4.29 4.40
C SER A 94 11.11 4.87 5.77
N LEU A 95 9.87 4.70 6.23
CA LEU A 95 9.43 5.05 7.58
C LEU A 95 9.98 4.08 8.64
N THR A 96 10.19 2.81 8.34
CA THR A 96 10.69 1.83 9.32
C THR A 96 12.21 1.69 9.35
N GLY A 97 12.96 2.04 8.31
CA GLY A 97 14.41 1.85 8.24
C GLY A 97 15.21 2.90 9.01
N GLY A 98 14.98 4.19 8.73
CA GLY A 98 15.68 5.30 9.39
C GLY A 98 15.06 5.69 10.73
N LEU A 99 13.74 5.82 10.75
CA LEU A 99 12.97 6.10 11.97
C LEU A 99 12.98 4.87 12.89
N GLY A 100 12.80 3.65 12.35
CA GLY A 100 12.74 2.45 13.19
C GLY A 100 14.02 2.21 13.98
N LYS A 101 15.22 2.52 13.47
CA LYS A 101 16.47 2.40 14.25
C LYS A 101 16.55 3.40 15.41
N LEU A 102 16.03 4.62 15.24
CA LEU A 102 15.97 5.64 16.29
C LEU A 102 14.83 5.39 17.30
N LEU A 103 13.76 4.72 16.87
CA LEU A 103 12.59 4.40 17.68
C LEU A 103 12.70 3.01 18.35
N SER A 104 13.64 2.16 17.89
CA SER A 104 13.88 0.82 18.45
C SER A 104 14.51 0.85 19.83
N SER A 105 15.10 1.98 20.27
CA SER A 105 15.66 2.08 21.62
C SER A 105 14.57 2.17 22.71
N GLU A 106 13.31 2.46 22.37
CA GLU A 106 12.17 2.45 23.31
C GLU A 106 10.97 1.70 22.71
N SER A 107 10.99 0.38 22.88
CA SER A 107 10.29 -0.62 22.06
C SER A 107 8.75 -0.70 22.20
N LYS A 108 8.12 0.03 23.13
CA LYS A 108 6.70 -0.16 23.46
C LYS A 108 5.72 0.56 22.51
N LEU A 109 6.15 1.61 21.81
CA LEU A 109 5.33 2.38 20.84
C LEU A 109 5.83 2.29 19.39
N SER A 110 6.83 1.45 19.10
CA SER A 110 7.46 1.34 17.78
C SER A 110 6.52 0.89 16.66
N SER A 111 5.43 0.20 16.98
CA SER A 111 4.45 -0.22 15.98
C SER A 111 3.60 0.96 15.53
N PRO A 112 3.47 1.22 14.21
CA PRO A 112 2.65 2.31 13.69
C PRO A 112 1.17 2.17 14.10
N VAL A 113 0.70 0.94 14.28
CA VAL A 113 -0.67 0.66 14.73
C VAL A 113 -0.87 1.09 16.19
N ARG A 114 0.07 0.73 17.08
CA ARG A 114 0.04 1.14 18.50
C ARG A 114 0.13 2.66 18.65
N LEU A 115 0.99 3.30 17.87
CA LEU A 115 1.07 4.76 17.81
C LEU A 115 -0.25 5.39 17.35
N GLY A 116 -0.85 4.87 16.28
CA GLY A 116 -2.14 5.34 15.78
C GLY A 116 -3.27 5.22 16.81
N ILE A 117 -3.34 4.09 17.53
CA ILE A 117 -4.29 3.88 18.63
C ILE A 117 -4.10 4.94 19.72
N MET A 118 -2.85 5.17 20.16
CA MET A 118 -2.54 6.12 21.22
C MET A 118 -2.84 7.57 20.83
N ILE A 119 -2.52 7.97 19.59
CA ILE A 119 -2.87 9.30 19.06
C ILE A 119 -4.39 9.50 19.05
N LEU A 120 -5.13 8.48 18.60
CA LEU A 120 -6.59 8.53 18.54
C LEU A 120 -7.21 8.63 19.94
N LEU A 121 -6.70 7.85 20.90
CA LEU A 121 -7.14 7.92 22.29
C LEU A 121 -6.76 9.23 22.97
N ARG A 122 -5.63 9.87 22.60
CA ARG A 122 -5.28 11.21 23.11
C ARG A 122 -6.34 12.26 22.74
N THR A 123 -6.97 12.16 21.57
CA THR A 123 -7.98 13.15 21.13
C THR A 123 -9.33 12.96 21.83
N LYS A 124 -9.72 11.72 22.14
CA LYS A 124 -11.05 11.40 22.68
C LYS A 124 -11.04 10.92 24.14
N SER A 125 -9.86 10.74 24.74
CA SER A 125 -9.54 10.18 26.06
C SER A 125 -10.03 8.74 26.31
N LYS A 126 -11.23 8.40 25.86
CA LYS A 126 -11.84 7.07 25.91
C LYS A 126 -12.57 6.78 24.61
N MET A 127 -12.51 5.54 24.14
CA MET A 127 -13.19 5.15 22.91
C MET A 127 -13.63 3.70 22.95
N VAL A 128 -14.72 3.38 22.23
CA VAL A 128 -15.23 2.01 22.13
C VAL A 128 -14.38 1.22 21.15
N PHE A 129 -14.12 -0.05 21.43
CA PHE A 129 -13.34 -0.95 20.56
C PHE A 129 -13.81 -0.91 19.10
N SER A 130 -15.12 -0.96 18.87
CA SER A 130 -15.71 -0.90 17.52
C SER A 130 -15.42 0.42 16.79
N GLU A 131 -15.28 1.53 17.52
CA GLU A 131 -14.92 2.82 16.92
C GLU A 131 -13.44 2.85 16.55
N ILE A 132 -12.56 2.29 17.38
CA ILE A 132 -11.12 2.18 17.08
C ILE A 132 -10.94 1.32 15.83
N GLN A 133 -11.64 0.19 15.78
CA GLN A 133 -11.64 -0.73 14.65
C GLN A 133 -12.05 -0.03 13.35
N LYS A 134 -13.15 0.71 13.35
CA LYS A 134 -13.65 1.45 12.17
C LYS A 134 -12.71 2.57 11.76
N THR A 135 -12.20 3.33 12.72
CA THR A 135 -11.34 4.49 12.44
C THR A 135 -10.00 4.08 11.86
N LEU A 136 -9.38 3.02 12.41
CA LEU A 136 -8.07 2.53 11.96
C LEU A 136 -8.16 1.42 10.91
N ARG A 137 -9.38 1.03 10.50
CA ARG A 137 -9.66 -0.05 9.53
C ARG A 137 -8.92 -1.35 9.86
N LEU A 138 -8.90 -1.73 11.13
CA LEU A 138 -8.23 -2.94 11.61
C LEU A 138 -9.21 -4.12 11.71
N THR A 139 -8.69 -5.34 11.61
CA THR A 139 -9.44 -6.53 11.98
C THR A 139 -9.54 -6.65 13.51
N PRO A 140 -10.59 -7.28 14.07
CA PRO A 140 -10.76 -7.41 15.51
C PRO A 140 -9.57 -8.09 16.20
N GLY A 141 -9.05 -9.17 15.60
CA GLY A 141 -7.91 -9.91 16.17
C GLY A 141 -6.62 -9.08 16.22
N ASN A 142 -6.36 -8.27 15.19
CA ASN A 142 -5.18 -7.41 15.15
C ASN A 142 -5.27 -6.29 16.21
N LEU A 143 -6.46 -5.69 16.34
CA LEU A 143 -6.70 -4.66 17.35
C LEU A 143 -6.60 -5.22 18.78
N ASP A 144 -7.18 -6.39 19.05
CA ASP A 144 -7.13 -7.02 20.39
C ASP A 144 -5.69 -7.31 20.83
N SER A 145 -4.86 -7.84 19.93
CA SER A 145 -3.44 -8.10 20.21
C SER A 145 -2.67 -6.82 20.57
N HIS A 146 -2.86 -5.75 19.80
CA HIS A 146 -2.22 -4.47 20.08
C HIS A 146 -2.72 -3.82 21.37
N LEU A 147 -4.02 -3.88 21.64
CA LEU A 147 -4.59 -3.34 22.87
C LEU A 147 -4.09 -4.08 24.12
N ARG A 148 -4.02 -5.41 24.10
CA ARG A 148 -3.43 -6.19 25.20
C ARG A 148 -1.98 -5.83 25.46
N HIS A 149 -1.20 -5.56 24.40
CA HIS A 149 0.20 -5.16 24.57
C HIS A 149 0.32 -3.77 25.20
N LEU A 150 -0.53 -2.83 24.79
CA LEU A 150 -0.59 -1.49 25.38
C LEU A 150 -1.07 -1.53 26.84
N GLU A 151 -2.02 -2.40 27.15
CA GLU A 151 -2.53 -2.63 28.51
C GLU A 151 -1.45 -3.23 29.42
N LYS A 152 -0.76 -4.28 28.96
CA LYS A 152 0.41 -4.85 29.66
C LYS A 152 1.53 -3.84 29.91
N SER A 153 1.62 -2.84 29.04
CA SER A 153 2.61 -1.77 29.15
C SER A 153 2.17 -0.63 30.07
N GLY A 154 0.94 -0.65 30.59
CA GLY A 154 0.38 0.40 31.44
C GLY A 154 -0.13 1.63 30.68
N TYR A 155 -0.16 1.62 29.34
CA TYR A 155 -0.46 2.80 28.52
C TYR A 155 -1.95 3.02 28.26
N VAL A 156 -2.74 1.95 28.32
CA VAL A 156 -4.20 1.99 28.17
C VAL A 156 -4.84 1.10 29.21
N HIS A 157 -6.08 1.40 29.55
CA HIS A 157 -6.92 0.61 30.43
C HIS A 157 -8.14 0.10 29.65
N ILE A 158 -8.40 -1.20 29.71
CA ILE A 158 -9.49 -1.84 28.97
C ILE A 158 -10.60 -2.24 29.95
N LYS A 159 -11.77 -1.61 29.82
CA LYS A 159 -12.97 -1.93 30.58
C LYS A 159 -13.95 -2.71 29.71
N LYS A 160 -14.24 -3.95 30.08
CA LYS A 160 -15.31 -4.76 29.46
C LYS A 160 -16.58 -4.58 30.29
N GLY A 161 -17.62 -4.06 29.66
CA GLY A 161 -18.93 -3.85 30.29
C GLY A 161 -20.05 -4.47 29.48
N LEU A 162 -21.13 -4.82 30.15
CA LEU A 162 -22.39 -5.20 29.51
C LEU A 162 -23.27 -3.95 29.40
N SER A 163 -23.67 -3.60 28.18
CA SER A 163 -24.62 -2.54 27.91
C SER A 163 -25.94 -3.15 27.44
N LEU A 164 -27.02 -2.37 27.43
CA LEU A 164 -28.33 -2.76 26.87
C LEU A 164 -28.26 -3.26 25.42
N LYS A 165 -27.19 -2.90 24.69
CA LYS A 165 -26.92 -3.31 23.30
C LYS A 165 -25.90 -4.46 23.17
N GLY A 166 -25.61 -5.17 24.26
CA GLY A 166 -24.63 -6.28 24.30
C GLY A 166 -23.28 -5.92 24.93
N PRO A 167 -22.30 -6.84 24.91
CA PRO A 167 -20.98 -6.62 25.48
C PRO A 167 -20.23 -5.52 24.72
N ARG A 168 -19.71 -4.54 25.46
CA ARG A 168 -18.91 -3.43 24.93
C ARG A 168 -17.58 -3.34 25.65
N THR A 169 -16.53 -3.16 24.86
CA THR A 169 -15.18 -2.92 25.37
C THR A 169 -14.85 -1.44 25.18
N ILE A 170 -14.54 -0.76 26.28
CA ILE A 170 -14.11 0.63 26.32
C ILE A 170 -12.60 0.63 26.58
N VAL A 171 -11.88 1.41 25.79
CA VAL A 171 -10.43 1.61 25.94
C VAL A 171 -10.19 3.06 26.35
N GLU A 172 -9.41 3.26 27.39
CA GLU A 172 -9.10 4.56 27.98
C GLU A 172 -7.58 4.74 28.04
N ILE A 173 -7.07 5.93 27.68
CA ILE A 173 -5.64 6.23 27.79
C ILE A 173 -5.27 6.51 29.26
N THR A 174 -4.11 6.03 29.70
CA THR A 174 -3.60 6.33 31.05
C THR A 174 -2.72 7.58 31.03
N PRO A 175 -2.51 8.25 32.18
CA PRO A 175 -1.56 9.37 32.27
C PRO A 175 -0.13 8.97 31.85
N GLU A 176 0.31 7.76 32.23
CA GLU A 176 1.61 7.21 31.83
C GLU A 176 1.68 7.03 30.30
N GLY A 177 0.62 6.50 29.70
CA GLY A 177 0.53 6.34 28.25
C GLY A 177 0.59 7.68 27.50
N GLU A 178 -0.05 8.72 28.03
CA GLU A 178 -0.01 10.06 27.45
C GLU A 178 1.39 10.69 27.53
N GLU A 179 2.08 10.59 28.67
CA GLU A 179 3.44 11.10 28.81
C GLU A 179 4.41 10.39 27.87
N ASN A 180 4.33 9.06 27.79
CA ASN A 180 5.15 8.26 26.88
C ASN A 180 4.89 8.62 25.42
N LEU A 181 3.62 8.80 25.03
CA LEU A 181 3.26 9.25 23.69
C LEU A 181 3.86 10.63 23.38
N LYS A 182 3.76 11.58 24.32
CA LYS A 182 4.33 12.93 24.15
C LYS A 182 5.84 12.86 23.95
N ARG A 183 6.55 12.08 24.77
CA ARG A 183 8.00 11.86 24.67
C ARG A 183 8.38 11.27 23.32
N TYR A 184 7.64 10.26 22.88
CA TYR A 184 7.87 9.57 21.61
C TYR A 184 7.66 10.49 20.41
N VAL A 185 6.56 11.26 20.38
CA VAL A 185 6.29 12.23 19.30
C VAL A 185 7.31 13.38 19.28
N SER A 186 7.79 13.83 20.45
CA SER A 186 8.86 14.83 20.50
C SER A 186 10.17 14.32 19.88
N LYS A 187 10.56 13.07 20.17
CA LYS A 187 11.73 12.43 19.54
C LYS A 187 11.57 12.31 18.03
N LEU A 188 10.37 11.94 17.56
CA LEU A 188 10.03 11.89 16.14
C LEU A 188 10.19 13.24 15.45
N LYS A 189 9.66 14.32 16.05
CA LYS A 189 9.78 15.68 15.51
C LYS A 189 11.25 16.11 15.37
N LEU A 190 12.07 15.83 16.39
CA LEU A 190 13.50 16.13 16.33
C LEU A 190 14.20 15.38 15.19
N ALA A 191 13.92 14.09 15.04
CA ALA A 191 14.51 13.29 13.95
C ALA A 191 14.10 13.79 12.55
N LEU A 192 12.86 14.26 12.38
CA LEU A 192 12.38 14.81 11.12
C LEU A 192 13.00 16.19 10.82
N SER A 193 13.16 17.04 11.84
CA SER A 193 13.77 18.37 11.68
C SER A 193 15.24 18.33 11.25
N TYR A 194 15.92 17.19 11.42
CA TYR A 194 17.32 17.00 10.99
C TYR A 194 17.47 16.91 9.46
N LYS A 195 16.44 16.47 8.74
CA LYS A 195 16.51 16.18 7.30
C LYS A 195 16.14 17.37 6.41
N GLU A 196 15.68 18.48 7.00
CA GLU A 196 15.31 19.72 6.29
C GLU A 196 16.48 20.71 6.11
N LYS A 197 17.71 20.34 6.50
CA LYS A 197 18.95 21.08 6.22
C LYS A 197 19.84 20.32 5.25
#